data_AF-A0A7J7J3B9-F1
#
_entry.id   AF-A0A7J7J3B9-F1
#
_cell.length_a   1.000
_cell.length_b   1.000
_cell.length_c   1.000
_cell.angle_alpha   90.00
_cell.angle_beta   90.00
_cell.angle_gamma   90.00
#
_symmetry.space_group_name_H-M   'P 1'
#
loop_
_entity.id
_entity.type
_entity.pdbx_description
1 polymer ?
#
loop_
_entity_poly.entity_id
_entity_poly.type
_entity_poly.pdbx_seq_one_letter_code
_entity_poly.pdbx_strand_id
1 'polypeptide(L)'
;MDLPGTGKTSLCKALAQKLCIRLSHKYRRGQLVEINSQGLFSKYYSESGKLVGKMFDKIQEFIDAKDSLVCILIDEVEGLANNRKNMMHGNEPSDSMRVVNALLTRLDDIKR
;
A
#
# COMPACT_ATOMS: atom_id res chain seq x y z
N MET A 1 -0.24 12.12 15.78
CA MET A 1 1.23 12.18 15.87
C MET A 1 1.58 10.94 16.68
N ASP A 2 1.96 9.89 15.97
CA ASP A 2 2.00 8.54 16.51
C ASP A 2 3.46 8.13 16.70
N LEU A 3 3.85 7.71 17.90
CA LEU A 3 5.23 7.28 18.15
C LEU A 3 5.55 6.01 17.34
N PRO A 4 6.75 5.91 16.75
CA PRO A 4 7.22 4.67 16.13
C PRO A 4 7.33 3.56 17.18
N GLY A 5 7.04 2.32 16.79
CA GLY A 5 7.21 1.15 17.66
C GLY A 5 6.03 0.80 18.58
N THR A 6 4.86 1.44 18.44
CA THR A 6 3.66 1.10 19.25
C THR A 6 2.92 -0.16 18.78
N GLY A 7 3.55 -1.00 17.96
CA GLY A 7 2.97 -2.27 17.51
C GLY A 7 1.85 -2.16 16.47
N LYS A 8 1.65 -1.00 15.82
CA LYS A 8 0.63 -0.79 14.77
C LYS A 8 0.71 -1.85 13.66
N THR A 9 1.88 -2.01 13.05
CA THR A 9 2.15 -2.98 12.00
C THR A 9 1.90 -4.42 12.49
N SER A 10 2.34 -4.73 13.71
CA SER A 10 2.11 -6.04 14.34
C SER A 10 0.62 -6.33 14.57
N LEU A 11 -0.15 -5.32 14.99
CA LEU A 11 -1.59 -5.44 15.17
C LEU A 11 -2.29 -5.71 13.83
N CYS A 12 -1.93 -5.00 12.77
CA CYS A 12 -2.47 -5.23 11.43
C CYS A 12 -2.16 -6.65 10.92
N LYS A 13 -0.93 -7.13 11.12
CA LYS A 13 -0.52 -8.50 10.76
C LYS A 13 -1.32 -9.55 11.53
N ALA A 14 -1.48 -9.36 12.84
CA ALA A 14 -2.27 -10.25 13.68
C ALA A 14 -3.75 -10.26 13.28
N LEU A 15 -4.31 -9.09 12.95
CA LEU A 15 -5.68 -8.96 12.46
C LEU A 15 -5.87 -9.69 11.12
N ALA A 16 -4.99 -9.47 10.14
CA ALA A 16 -5.03 -10.14 8.85
C ALA A 16 -5.00 -11.66 9.01
N GLN A 17 -4.11 -12.18 9.87
CA GLN A 17 -4.04 -13.60 10.18
C GLN A 17 -5.33 -14.13 10.80
N LYS A 18 -5.91 -13.42 11.79
CA LYS A 18 -7.16 -13.84 12.42
C LYS A 18 -8.33 -13.82 11.43
N LEU A 19 -8.40 -12.84 10.53
CA LEU A 19 -9.40 -12.79 9.47
C LEU A 19 -9.26 -13.98 8.50
N CYS A 20 -8.04 -14.33 8.08
CA CYS A 20 -7.78 -15.49 7.23
C CYS A 20 -8.29 -16.79 7.88
N ILE A 21 -8.04 -16.98 9.18
CA ILE A 21 -8.52 -18.17 9.91
C ILE A 21 -10.05 -18.17 9.99
N ARG A 22 -10.67 -17.04 10.36
CA ARG A 22 -12.13 -16.93 10.54
C ARG A 22 -12.91 -17.09 9.23
N LEU A 23 -12.34 -16.62 8.12
CA LEU A 23 -12.96 -16.67 6.80
C LEU A 23 -12.48 -17.85 5.95
N SER A 24 -11.80 -18.83 6.56
CA SER A 24 -11.30 -20.03 5.87
C SER A 24 -12.39 -20.88 5.21
N HIS A 25 -13.64 -20.77 5.66
CA HIS A 25 -14.81 -21.39 5.04
C HIS A 25 -15.19 -20.74 3.70
N LYS A 26 -14.80 -19.48 3.46
CA LYS A 26 -15.13 -18.69 2.27
C LYS A 26 -13.92 -18.52 1.34
N TYR A 27 -12.73 -18.35 1.91
CA TYR A 27 -11.48 -18.18 1.17
C TYR A 27 -10.52 -19.32 1.51
N ARG A 28 -10.03 -20.01 0.49
CA ARG A 28 -9.09 -21.12 0.61
C ARG A 28 -7.68 -20.64 0.97
N ARG A 29 -7.36 -19.39 0.62
CA ARG A 29 -6.04 -18.78 0.83
C ARG A 29 -6.18 -17.37 1.41
N GLY A 30 -5.14 -16.94 2.12
CA GLY A 30 -4.98 -15.58 2.59
C GLY A 30 -3.65 -15.03 2.12
N GLN A 31 -3.64 -13.79 1.62
CA GLN A 31 -2.45 -13.09 1.18
C GLN A 31 -2.35 -11.76 1.93
N LEU A 32 -1.17 -11.45 2.42
CA LEU A 32 -0.85 -10.17 3.04
C LEU A 32 0.20 -9.46 2.18
N VAL A 33 -0.17 -8.33 1.59
CA VAL A 33 0.73 -7.47 0.82
C VAL A 33 1.10 -6.28 1.69
N GLU A 34 2.36 -6.19 2.09
CA GLU A 34 2.89 -5.06 2.87
C GLU A 34 3.58 -4.06 1.95
N ILE A 35 3.09 -2.83 1.94
CA ILE A 35 3.64 -1.71 1.17
C ILE A 35 4.26 -0.74 2.18
N ASN A 36 5.58 -0.73 2.26
CA ASN A 36 6.32 0.27 3.03
C ASN A 36 6.48 1.54 2.18
N SER A 37 5.86 2.63 2.61
CA SER A 37 5.85 3.88 1.85
C SER A 37 7.22 4.58 1.81
N GLN A 38 8.00 4.61 2.89
CA GLN A 38 9.36 5.18 2.90
C GLN A 38 10.32 4.45 1.93
N GLY A 39 10.26 3.12 1.90
CA GLY A 39 10.99 2.28 0.94
C GLY A 39 10.50 2.47 -0.50
N LEU A 40 9.20 2.72 -0.67
CA LEU A 40 8.59 2.99 -1.99
C LEU A 40 9.08 4.32 -2.57
N PHE A 41 9.22 5.38 -1.77
CA PHE A 41 9.69 6.67 -2.31
C PHE A 41 11.20 6.72 -2.52
N SER A 42 12.00 6.05 -1.68
CA SER A 42 13.46 6.04 -1.81
C SER A 42 13.96 5.15 -2.96
N LYS A 43 13.45 3.92 -3.08
CA LYS A 43 13.91 2.94 -4.08
C LYS A 43 13.38 3.21 -5.48
N TYR A 44 12.24 3.87 -5.58
CA TYR A 44 11.55 4.06 -6.85
C TYR A 44 11.66 5.50 -7.36
N TYR A 45 12.26 6.44 -6.64
CA TYR A 45 12.40 7.85 -7.03
C TYR A 45 12.95 8.05 -8.46
N SER A 46 13.86 7.19 -8.93
CA SER A 46 14.51 7.30 -10.25
C SER A 46 13.88 6.45 -11.38
N GLU A 47 12.97 5.50 -11.09
CA GLU A 47 12.34 4.59 -12.09
C GLU A 47 10.79 4.47 -11.91
N SER A 48 10.19 5.51 -11.33
CA SER A 48 9.06 5.44 -10.39
C SER A 48 7.72 4.90 -10.89
N GLY A 49 7.32 5.18 -12.13
CA GLY A 49 5.97 4.81 -12.62
C GLY A 49 5.81 3.33 -12.97
N LYS A 50 6.80 2.73 -13.63
CA LYS A 50 6.70 1.35 -14.14
C LYS A 50 6.68 0.32 -13.03
N LEU A 51 7.46 0.55 -11.98
CA LEU A 51 7.58 -0.38 -10.87
C LEU A 51 6.36 -0.32 -9.93
N VAL A 52 5.78 0.85 -9.72
CA VAL A 52 4.47 0.98 -9.07
C VAL A 52 3.41 0.25 -9.90
N GLY A 53 3.40 0.42 -11.23
CA GLY A 53 2.54 -0.35 -12.13
C GLY A 53 2.67 -1.87 -11.91
N LYS A 54 3.89 -2.41 -11.99
CA LYS A 54 4.14 -3.84 -11.76
C LYS A 54 3.74 -4.34 -10.37
N MET A 55 3.85 -3.50 -9.34
CA MET A 55 3.39 -3.84 -8.00
C MET A 55 1.86 -4.00 -7.98
N PHE A 56 1.14 -3.06 -8.60
CA PHE A 56 -0.31 -3.13 -8.71
C PHE A 56 -0.79 -4.25 -9.62
N ASP A 57 -0.07 -4.56 -10.70
CA ASP A 57 -0.38 -5.71 -11.56
C ASP A 57 -0.34 -7.02 -10.74
N LYS A 58 0.67 -7.20 -9.88
CA LYS A 58 0.74 -8.35 -8.96
C LYS A 58 -0.38 -8.36 -7.91
N ILE A 59 -0.76 -7.18 -7.40
CA ILE A 59 -1.88 -7.08 -6.46
C ILE A 59 -3.18 -7.49 -7.16
N GLN A 60 -3.37 -7.07 -8.41
CA GLN A 60 -4.53 -7.45 -9.21
C GLN A 60 -4.57 -8.97 -9.45
N GLU A 61 -3.43 -9.59 -9.78
CA GLU A 61 -3.34 -11.05 -9.90
C GLU A 61 -3.79 -11.78 -8.62
N PHE A 62 -3.47 -11.25 -7.44
CA PHE A 62 -3.95 -11.81 -6.17
C PHE A 62 -5.44 -11.60 -5.93
N ILE A 63 -6.00 -10.47 -6.37
CA ILE A 63 -7.43 -10.14 -6.23
C ILE A 63 -8.27 -11.01 -7.17
N ASP A 64 -7.79 -11.25 -8.40
CA ASP A 64 -8.51 -12.04 -9.40
C ASP A 64 -8.67 -13.51 -8.97
N ALA A 65 -7.83 -13.98 -8.05
CA ALA A 65 -8.00 -15.25 -7.37
C ALA A 65 -9.20 -15.19 -6.39
N LYS A 66 -10.41 -15.46 -6.91
CA LYS A 66 -11.69 -15.41 -6.17
C LYS A 66 -11.75 -16.26 -4.90
N ASP A 67 -10.84 -17.22 -4.72
CA ASP A 67 -10.71 -18.07 -3.54
C ASP A 67 -9.72 -17.53 -2.49
N SER A 68 -9.21 -16.32 -2.66
CA SER A 68 -8.17 -15.71 -1.83
C SER A 68 -8.68 -14.45 -1.13
N LEU A 69 -8.46 -14.36 0.19
CA LEU A 69 -8.58 -13.11 0.94
C LEU A 69 -7.27 -12.32 0.76
N VAL A 70 -7.34 -11.11 0.21
CA VAL A 70 -6.18 -10.22 0.08
C VAL A 70 -6.28 -9.10 1.10
N CYS A 71 -5.28 -8.99 1.97
CA CYS A 71 -5.11 -7.87 2.89
C CYS A 71 -3.94 -7.02 2.42
N ILE A 72 -4.17 -5.73 2.17
CA ILE A 72 -3.12 -4.78 1.81
C ILE A 72 -2.82 -3.92 3.04
N LEU A 73 -1.60 -4.01 3.55
CA LEU A 73 -1.09 -3.21 4.66
C LEU A 73 -0.19 -2.12 4.10
N ILE A 74 -0.61 -0.87 4.25
CA ILE A 74 0.20 0.30 3.87
C ILE A 74 0.73 0.92 5.15
N ASP A 75 2.03 0.84 5.37
CA ASP A 75 2.67 1.42 6.55
C ASP A 75 3.12 2.87 6.27
N GLU A 76 3.12 3.68 7.34
CA GLU A 76 3.54 5.09 7.31
C GLU A 76 2.79 5.96 6.29
N VAL A 77 1.46 5.83 6.25
CA VAL A 77 0.62 6.64 5.35
C VAL A 77 0.78 8.15 5.58
N GLU A 78 1.17 8.60 6.78
CA GLU A 78 1.54 9.99 7.01
C GLU A 78 2.76 10.45 6.18
N GLY A 79 3.67 9.55 5.80
CA GLY A 79 4.77 9.84 4.89
C GLY A 79 4.27 10.24 3.50
N LEU A 80 3.18 9.62 3.03
CA LEU A 80 2.49 10.00 1.79
C LEU A 80 1.91 11.42 1.89
N ALA A 81 1.28 11.74 3.03
CA ALA A 81 0.60 13.02 3.26
C ALA A 81 1.57 14.18 3.52
N ASN A 82 2.66 13.94 4.26
CA ASN A 82 3.67 14.95 4.58
C ASN A 82 4.48 15.35 3.34
N ASN A 83 4.81 14.40 2.44
CA ASN A 83 5.40 14.73 1.15
C ASN A 83 4.46 15.62 0.32
N ARG A 84 3.16 15.36 0.34
CA ARG A 84 2.18 16.22 -0.34
C ARG A 84 2.12 17.63 0.25
N LYS A 85 2.12 17.77 1.58
CA LYS A 85 2.07 19.08 2.28
C LYS A 85 3.35 19.90 2.10
N ASN A 86 4.52 19.31 2.32
CA ASN A 86 5.81 20.00 2.20
C ASN A 86 6.08 20.47 0.76
N MET A 87 5.54 19.76 -0.24
CA MET A 87 5.71 20.07 -1.65
C MET A 87 4.67 21.08 -2.19
N MET A 88 3.51 21.27 -1.54
CA MET A 88 2.59 22.38 -1.89
C MET A 88 3.16 23.77 -1.56
N HIS A 89 4.22 23.83 -0.74
CA HIS A 89 4.97 25.05 -0.46
C HIS A 89 6.14 25.29 -1.45
N GLY A 90 6.44 24.34 -2.34
CA GLY A 90 7.42 24.46 -3.42
C GLY A 90 6.73 24.62 -4.78
N ASN A 91 7.23 25.50 -5.64
CA ASN A 91 6.53 25.97 -6.84
C ASN A 91 6.49 24.97 -8.02
N GLU A 92 6.77 23.67 -7.81
CA GLU A 92 6.83 22.68 -8.89
C GLU A 92 6.35 21.28 -8.45
N PRO A 93 5.53 20.56 -9.26
CA PRO A 93 5.15 19.18 -8.98
C PRO A 93 6.38 18.28 -9.02
N SER A 94 6.93 17.92 -7.86
CA SER A 94 8.02 16.93 -7.80
C SER A 94 7.52 15.57 -8.28
N ASP A 95 8.36 14.77 -8.95
CA ASP A 95 8.00 13.44 -9.45
C ASP A 95 7.40 12.53 -8.37
N SER A 96 7.78 12.76 -7.11
CA SER A 96 7.17 12.12 -5.94
C SER A 96 5.66 12.32 -5.86
N MET A 97 5.13 13.50 -6.20
CA MET A 97 3.69 13.77 -6.17
C MET A 97 2.93 12.96 -7.25
N ARG A 98 3.53 12.79 -8.44
CA ARG A 98 2.93 11.95 -9.50
C ARG A 98 2.86 10.49 -9.08
N VAL A 99 3.87 10.00 -8.37
CA VAL A 99 3.93 8.63 -7.84
C VAL A 99 2.89 8.41 -6.75
N VAL A 100 2.76 9.35 -5.81
CA VAL A 100 1.72 9.30 -4.76
C VAL A 100 0.32 9.27 -5.39
N ASN A 101 0.05 10.16 -6.35
CA ASN A 101 -1.25 10.21 -7.02
C ASN A 101 -1.52 8.94 -7.82
N ALA A 102 -0.53 8.41 -8.55
CA ALA A 102 -0.67 7.14 -9.28
C ALA A 102 -0.97 5.97 -8.32
N LEU A 103 -0.31 5.91 -7.17
CA LEU A 103 -0.58 4.90 -6.15
C LEU A 103 -2.02 5.01 -5.59
N LEU A 104 -2.47 6.21 -5.26
CA LEU A 104 -3.84 6.45 -4.77
C LEU A 104 -4.88 6.08 -5.83
N THR A 105 -4.68 6.49 -7.09
CA THR A 105 -5.58 6.12 -8.20
C THR A 105 -5.68 4.61 -8.38
N ARG A 106 -4.56 3.88 -8.30
CA ARG A 106 -4.58 2.42 -8.42
C ARG A 106 -5.22 1.71 -7.23
N LEU A 107 -5.12 2.28 -6.02
CA LEU A 107 -5.88 1.78 -4.86
C LEU A 107 -7.40 1.99 -5.04
N ASP A 108 -7.80 3.12 -5.63
CA ASP A 108 -9.21 3.39 -5.93
C ASP A 108 -9.75 2.43 -7.01
N ASP A 109 -8.94 2.06 -8.00
CA ASP A 109 -9.33 1.08 -9.04
C ASP A 109 -9.68 -0.29 -8.43
N ILE A 110 -8.92 -0.75 -7.43
CA ILE A 110 -9.12 -2.03 -6.73
C ILE A 110 -10.44 -2.07 -5.93
N LYS A 111 -10.97 -0.90 -5.56
CA LYS A 111 -12.19 -0.80 -4.77
C LYS A 111 -13.47 -1.11 -5.59
N ARG A 112 -13.39 -1.01 -6.92
CA ARG A 112 -14.53 -1.23 -7.83
C ARG A 112 -14.77 -2.71 -8.11
#